data_AF-A0A453E9A2-F1
#
_entry.id   AF-A0A453E9A2-F1
#
_cell.length_a   1.000
_cell.length_b   1.000
_cell.length_c   1.000
_cell.angle_alpha   90.00
_cell.angle_beta   90.00
_cell.angle_gamma   90.00
#
_symmetry.space_group_name_H-M   'P 1'
#
loop_
_entity.id
_entity.type
_entity.pdbx_description
1 polymer ?
#
loop_
_entity_poly.entity_id
_entity_poly.type
_entity_poly.pdbx_seq_one_letter_code
_entity_poly.pdbx_strand_id
1 'polypeptide(L)'
;MNARPLLHASLPRAGAGFYGNCYYIMRVSAPAGKVAGSTIPEVVKIIKDGKRRMPSEFGRWATGEAGADGGVDPYQITSDYRTLLVSDWTRLGFAEVDYGWGPPAHVVPLTNLDYIATCILVKPWAHKPGARLITQCVTPDRIAAFHEGMLDMN
;
A
#
# COMPACT_ATOMS: atom_id res chain seq x y z
N MET A 1 4.75 0.60 -4.06
CA MET A 1 5.00 -0.55 -4.96
C MET A 1 6.48 -0.85 -5.00
N ASN A 2 6.91 -2.12 -4.93
CA ASN A 2 8.33 -2.49 -5.03
C ASN A 2 8.86 -2.23 -6.45
N ALA A 3 9.81 -1.31 -6.59
CA ALA A 3 10.44 -0.92 -7.86
C ALA A 3 11.70 -1.74 -8.19
N ARG A 4 12.19 -2.59 -7.28
CA ARG A 4 13.38 -3.43 -7.50
C ARG A 4 13.33 -4.24 -8.81
N PRO A 5 12.19 -4.85 -9.22
CA PRO A 5 12.13 -5.58 -10.50
C PRO A 5 12.44 -4.70 -11.72
N LEU A 6 12.08 -3.41 -11.68
CA LEU A 6 12.37 -2.47 -12.77
C LEU A 6 13.81 -1.96 -12.75
N LEU A 7 14.45 -2.02 -11.59
CA LEU A 7 15.82 -1.56 -11.38
C LEU A 7 16.84 -2.69 -11.47
N HIS A 8 16.47 -3.89 -11.94
CA HIS A 8 17.35 -5.07 -11.96
C HIS A 8 18.68 -4.84 -12.72
N ALA A 9 18.69 -3.96 -13.72
CA ALA A 9 19.90 -3.60 -14.44
C ALA A 9 20.85 -2.69 -13.62
N SER A 10 20.30 -1.91 -12.69
CA SER A 10 21.00 -0.88 -11.91
C SER A 10 21.31 -1.32 -10.48
N LEU A 11 20.56 -2.29 -9.94
CA LEU A 11 20.78 -2.83 -8.60
C LEU A 11 21.83 -3.95 -8.60
N PRO A 12 22.57 -4.13 -7.50
CA PRO A 12 23.51 -5.23 -7.35
C PRO A 12 22.83 -6.58 -7.60
N ARG A 13 23.42 -7.40 -8.48
CA ARG A 13 22.85 -8.69 -8.93
C ARG A 13 23.11 -9.87 -7.98
N ALA A 14 23.83 -9.68 -6.86
CA ALA A 14 24.37 -10.80 -6.08
C ALA A 14 24.26 -10.64 -4.55
N GLY A 15 23.71 -11.68 -3.90
CA GLY A 15 24.02 -12.15 -2.54
C GLY A 15 23.60 -11.28 -1.35
N ALA A 16 23.98 -10.01 -1.32
CA ALA A 16 23.84 -9.14 -0.15
C ALA A 16 22.52 -8.35 -0.12
N GLY A 17 21.78 -8.33 -1.24
CA GLY A 17 20.61 -7.46 -1.40
C GLY A 17 20.99 -5.98 -1.62
N PHE A 18 19.99 -5.15 -1.88
CA PHE A 18 20.16 -3.69 -2.00
C PHE A 18 19.62 -3.00 -0.75
N TYR A 19 20.51 -2.28 -0.05
CA TYR A 19 20.16 -1.46 1.11
C TYR A 19 19.83 -0.03 0.67
N GLY A 20 18.54 0.26 0.54
CA GLY A 20 18.05 1.56 0.15
C GLY A 20 16.57 1.52 -0.24
N ASN A 21 16.03 2.70 -0.56
CA ASN A 21 14.64 2.83 -0.99
C ASN A 21 14.48 2.37 -2.44
N CYS A 22 13.51 1.50 -2.66
CA CYS A 22 13.08 1.06 -3.99
C CYS A 22 11.57 0.88 -4.00
N TYR A 23 10.84 1.88 -3.51
CA TYR A 23 9.39 1.89 -3.62
C TYR A 23 8.94 3.07 -4.47
N TYR A 24 7.94 2.86 -5.29
CA TYR A 24 7.24 3.90 -6.04
C TYR A 24 5.80 4.00 -5.56
N ILE A 25 5.29 5.20 -5.29
CA ILE A 25 3.90 5.40 -4.88
C ILE A 25 3.03 5.43 -6.13
N MET A 26 2.26 4.36 -6.34
CA MET A 26 1.26 4.33 -7.40
C MET A 26 -0.01 5.02 -6.93
N ARG A 27 -0.37 6.11 -7.60
CA ARG A 27 -1.67 6.78 -7.40
C ARG A 27 -2.71 6.20 -8.37
N VAL A 28 -3.84 5.79 -7.81
CA VAL A 28 -5.02 5.37 -8.56
C VAL A 28 -6.19 6.19 -8.05
N SER A 29 -6.96 6.79 -8.95
CA SER A 29 -8.06 7.68 -8.60
C SER A 29 -9.27 7.36 -9.45
N ALA A 30 -10.44 7.44 -8.83
CA ALA A 30 -11.74 7.34 -9.47
C ALA A 30 -12.72 8.26 -8.73
N PRO A 31 -13.79 8.74 -9.39
CA PRO A 31 -14.83 9.49 -8.70
C PRO A 31 -15.39 8.71 -7.50
N ALA A 32 -15.64 9.38 -6.38
CA ALA A 32 -16.13 8.73 -5.16
C ALA A 32 -17.44 7.94 -5.40
N GLY A 33 -18.39 8.52 -6.14
CA GLY A 33 -19.64 7.82 -6.51
C GLY A 33 -19.41 6.59 -7.38
N LYS A 34 -18.36 6.57 -8.21
CA LYS A 34 -17.98 5.37 -8.97
C LYS A 34 -17.46 4.28 -8.05
N VAL A 35 -16.59 4.61 -7.09
CA VAL A 35 -16.06 3.63 -6.12
C VAL A 35 -17.18 3.08 -5.24
N ALA A 36 -18.04 3.95 -4.70
CA ALA A 36 -19.14 3.57 -3.83
C ALA A 36 -20.21 2.72 -4.54
N GLY A 37 -20.45 2.96 -5.83
CA GLY A 37 -21.40 2.18 -6.64
C GLY A 37 -20.80 0.95 -7.32
N SER A 38 -19.50 0.69 -7.19
CA SER A 38 -18.84 -0.46 -7.81
C SER A 38 -18.90 -1.69 -6.90
N THR A 39 -19.00 -2.86 -7.51
CA THR A 39 -18.75 -4.14 -6.85
C THR A 39 -17.26 -4.28 -6.47
N ILE A 40 -16.94 -5.16 -5.52
CA ILE A 40 -15.54 -5.42 -5.15
C ILE A 40 -14.65 -5.80 -6.35
N PRO A 41 -15.06 -6.72 -7.27
CA PRO A 41 -14.27 -7.03 -8.45
C PRO A 41 -13.98 -5.84 -9.36
N GLU A 42 -14.93 -4.90 -9.48
CA GLU A 42 -14.74 -3.67 -10.26
C GLU A 42 -13.74 -2.72 -9.60
N VAL A 43 -13.80 -2.54 -8.27
CA VAL A 43 -12.80 -1.77 -7.52
C VAL A 43 -11.41 -2.42 -7.66
N VAL A 44 -11.32 -3.74 -7.55
CA VAL A 44 -10.08 -4.49 -7.77
C VAL A 44 -9.55 -4.28 -9.19
N LYS A 45 -10.43 -4.26 -10.20
CA LYS A 45 -10.05 -3.98 -11.59
C LYS A 45 -9.45 -2.57 -11.71
N ILE A 46 -10.10 -1.55 -11.15
CA ILE A 46 -9.58 -0.16 -11.14
C ILE A 46 -8.15 -0.12 -10.56
N ILE A 47 -7.92 -0.80 -9.42
CA ILE A 47 -6.61 -0.86 -8.77
C ILE A 47 -5.58 -1.60 -9.65
N LYS A 48 -5.95 -2.75 -10.23
CA LYS A 48 -5.06 -3.54 -11.09
C LYS A 48 -4.68 -2.76 -12.34
N ASP A 49 -5.64 -2.11 -12.98
CA ASP A 49 -5.45 -1.30 -14.18
C ASP A 49 -4.52 -0.12 -13.88
N GLY A 50 -4.74 0.54 -12.74
CA GLY A 50 -3.84 1.57 -12.22
C GLY A 50 -2.41 1.06 -12.01
N LYS A 51 -2.23 -0.07 -11.30
CA LYS A 51 -0.92 -0.68 -11.02
C LYS A 51 -0.17 -1.13 -12.28
N ARG A 52 -0.87 -1.53 -13.35
CA ARG A 52 -0.24 -1.93 -14.63
C ARG A 52 0.51 -0.79 -15.32
N ARG A 53 0.18 0.46 -15.02
CA ARG A 53 0.89 1.65 -15.55
C ARG A 53 2.24 1.91 -14.87
N MET A 54 2.56 1.18 -13.79
CA MET A 54 3.74 1.43 -12.98
C MET A 54 5.07 1.43 -13.76
N PRO A 55 5.34 0.49 -14.69
CA PRO A 55 6.61 0.50 -15.42
C PRO A 55 6.83 1.79 -16.24
N SER A 56 5.79 2.26 -16.94
CA SER A 56 5.89 3.48 -17.76
C SER A 56 5.90 4.76 -16.91
N GLU A 57 5.10 4.83 -15.84
CA GLU A 57 5.10 5.98 -14.93
C GLU A 57 6.41 6.11 -14.16
N PHE A 58 6.95 4.98 -13.66
CA PHE A 58 8.25 4.95 -13.00
C PHE A 58 9.36 5.39 -13.95
N GLY A 59 9.37 4.90 -15.20
CA GLY A 59 10.35 5.27 -16.20
C GLY A 59 10.38 6.78 -16.47
N ARG A 60 9.22 7.37 -16.78
CA ARG A 60 9.10 8.83 -17.00
C ARG A 60 9.49 9.66 -15.78
N TRP A 61 9.15 9.18 -14.58
CA TRP A 61 9.56 9.86 -13.35
C TRP A 61 11.07 9.79 -13.15
N ALA A 62 11.68 8.62 -13.38
CA ALA A 62 13.11 8.41 -13.20
C ALA A 62 13.98 9.21 -14.20
N THR A 63 13.46 9.52 -15.39
CA THR A 63 14.14 10.38 -16.38
C THR A 63 13.87 11.87 -16.17
N GLY A 64 13.00 12.24 -15.22
CA GLY A 64 12.58 13.62 -14.97
C GLY A 64 11.50 14.14 -15.92
N GLU A 65 11.08 13.35 -16.91
CA GLU A 65 10.02 13.72 -17.87
C GLU A 65 8.66 13.97 -17.17
N ALA A 66 8.40 13.28 -16.05
CA ALA A 66 7.14 13.46 -15.31
C ALA A 66 6.89 14.90 -14.84
N GLY A 67 7.94 15.70 -14.62
CA GLY A 67 7.82 17.11 -14.21
C GLY A 67 7.57 18.09 -15.37
N ALA A 68 7.87 17.70 -16.61
CA ALA A 68 7.73 18.56 -17.79
C ALA A 68 6.26 18.74 -18.23
N ASP A 69 5.41 17.74 -17.97
CA ASP A 69 3.99 17.73 -18.33
C ASP A 69 3.07 18.25 -17.20
N GLY A 70 3.63 18.87 -16.15
CA GLY A 70 2.87 19.22 -14.94
C GLY A 70 2.41 18.01 -14.12
N GLY A 71 3.09 16.87 -14.27
CA GLY A 71 2.81 15.66 -13.50
C GLY A 71 3.08 15.85 -12.01
N VAL A 72 2.21 15.31 -11.18
CA VAL A 72 2.34 15.38 -9.72
C VAL A 72 3.46 14.45 -9.26
N ASP A 73 4.34 14.93 -8.39
CA ASP A 73 5.35 14.09 -7.75
C ASP A 73 4.67 12.90 -7.06
N PRO A 74 4.99 11.64 -7.42
CA PRO A 74 4.41 10.46 -6.79
C PRO A 74 4.60 10.45 -5.26
N TYR A 75 5.65 11.09 -4.74
CA TYR A 75 5.92 11.17 -3.30
C TYR A 75 5.28 12.38 -2.61
N GLN A 76 4.61 13.26 -3.35
CA GLN A 76 3.79 14.32 -2.76
C GLN A 76 2.48 13.72 -2.25
N ILE A 77 2.48 13.31 -0.98
CA ILE A 77 1.31 12.78 -0.30
C ILE A 77 0.38 13.93 0.07
N THR A 78 -0.90 13.82 -0.31
CA THR A 78 -1.94 14.80 0.06
C THR A 78 -2.68 14.31 1.31
N SER A 79 -2.83 15.19 2.30
CA SER A 79 -3.58 14.94 3.55
C SER A 79 -5.10 15.02 3.35
N ASP A 80 -5.57 14.61 2.17
CA ASP A 80 -6.97 14.71 1.76
C ASP A 80 -7.76 13.49 2.26
N TYR A 81 -8.94 13.72 2.82
CA TYR A 81 -9.87 12.67 3.27
C TYR A 81 -10.25 11.68 2.15
N ARG A 82 -10.08 12.07 0.89
CA ARG A 82 -10.32 11.22 -0.30
C ARG A 82 -9.18 10.25 -0.62
N THR A 83 -8.06 10.31 0.10
CA THR A 83 -6.87 9.50 -0.16
C THR A 83 -6.70 8.42 0.90
N LEU A 84 -6.59 7.16 0.48
CA LEU A 84 -6.19 6.03 1.33
C LEU A 84 -4.81 5.52 0.90
N LEU A 85 -3.85 5.52 1.82
CA LEU A 85 -2.54 4.91 1.62
C LEU A 85 -2.59 3.42 2.00
N VAL A 86 -2.32 2.55 1.03
CA VAL A 86 -2.28 1.10 1.25
C VAL A 86 -0.83 0.61 1.20
N SER A 87 -0.37 -0.01 2.28
CA SER A 87 0.97 -0.59 2.40
C SER A 87 0.90 -2.09 2.65
N ASP A 88 1.68 -2.86 1.91
CA ASP A 88 1.72 -4.32 2.03
C ASP A 88 3.01 -4.75 2.73
N TRP A 89 2.87 -5.21 3.98
CA TRP A 89 3.95 -5.70 4.82
C TRP A 89 4.05 -7.23 4.83
N THR A 90 3.21 -7.94 4.07
CA THR A 90 3.13 -9.41 4.08
C THR A 90 4.43 -10.10 3.64
N ARG A 91 5.33 -9.36 2.97
CA ARG A 91 6.61 -9.85 2.41
C ARG A 91 7.84 -9.11 2.96
N LEU A 92 7.71 -8.39 4.08
CA LEU A 92 8.81 -7.60 4.65
C LEU A 92 9.72 -8.36 5.61
N GLY A 93 9.37 -9.60 5.99
CA GLY A 93 10.17 -10.39 6.94
C GLY A 93 9.84 -10.13 8.41
N PHE A 94 8.93 -9.19 8.72
CA PHE A 94 8.60 -8.85 10.11
C PHE A 94 7.98 -10.00 10.90
N ALA A 95 7.23 -10.89 10.24
CA ALA A 95 6.58 -12.02 10.89
C ALA A 95 7.53 -13.22 11.07
N GLU A 96 8.75 -13.13 10.54
CA GLU A 96 9.77 -14.15 10.53
C GLU A 96 10.90 -13.86 11.54
N VAL A 97 10.86 -12.71 12.22
CA VAL A 97 11.86 -12.33 13.24
C VAL A 97 11.73 -13.25 14.46
N ASP A 98 12.79 -13.97 14.81
CA ASP A 98 12.84 -14.83 15.98
C ASP A 98 14.15 -14.61 16.74
N TYR A 99 14.05 -14.20 18.01
CA TYR A 99 15.18 -13.97 18.90
C TYR A 99 15.47 -15.17 19.83
N GLY A 100 14.84 -16.32 19.60
CA GLY A 100 14.95 -17.53 20.42
C GLY A 100 13.69 -17.89 21.22
N TRP A 101 12.62 -17.08 21.11
CA TRP A 101 11.34 -17.28 21.81
C TRP A 101 10.15 -17.48 20.85
N GLY A 102 10.43 -17.64 19.56
CA GLY A 102 9.42 -17.75 18.51
C GLY A 102 9.12 -16.41 17.81
N PRO A 103 8.37 -16.46 16.70
CA PRO A 103 8.02 -15.29 15.90
C PRO A 103 7.01 -14.37 16.61
N PRO A 104 6.91 -13.09 16.21
CA PRO A 104 5.97 -12.15 16.83
C PRO A 104 4.52 -12.56 16.60
N ALA A 105 3.71 -12.49 17.66
CA ALA A 105 2.27 -12.66 17.56
C ALA A 105 1.58 -11.49 16.83
N HIS A 106 2.13 -10.27 16.98
CA HIS A 106 1.59 -9.04 16.39
C HIS A 106 2.73 -8.20 15.79
N VAL A 107 2.50 -7.69 14.58
CA VAL A 107 3.33 -6.67 13.94
C VAL A 107 2.43 -5.48 13.70
N VAL A 108 2.75 -4.34 14.31
CA VAL A 108 1.97 -3.10 14.22
C VAL A 108 2.90 -1.90 14.09
N PRO A 109 2.50 -0.83 13.39
CA PRO A 109 3.23 0.43 13.46
C PRO A 109 3.12 1.02 14.87
N LEU A 110 4.22 1.57 15.40
CA LEU A 110 4.22 2.26 16.69
C LEU A 110 3.62 3.66 16.58
N THR A 111 3.95 4.36 15.50
CA THR A 111 3.44 5.69 15.17
C THR A 111 2.76 5.62 13.81
N ASN A 112 1.66 6.36 13.67
CA ASN A 112 1.02 6.56 12.40
C ASN A 112 0.84 8.06 12.14
N LEU A 113 0.67 8.43 10.88
CA LEU A 113 0.45 9.82 10.51
C LEU A 113 -1.05 10.10 10.63
N ASP A 114 -1.45 10.84 11.67
CA ASP A 114 -2.87 11.07 11.97
C ASP A 114 -3.64 11.85 10.90
N TYR A 115 -2.94 12.41 9.92
CA TYR A 115 -3.50 13.20 8.83
C TYR A 115 -3.61 12.43 7.51
N ILE A 116 -3.19 11.16 7.43
CA ILE A 116 -3.35 10.32 6.25
C ILE A 116 -4.12 9.07 6.63
N ALA A 117 -5.20 8.78 5.91
CA ALA A 117 -5.87 7.50 6.05
C ALA A 117 -4.93 6.37 5.59
N THR A 118 -4.65 5.39 6.45
CA THR A 118 -3.77 4.26 6.14
C THR A 118 -4.45 2.91 6.31
N CYS A 119 -4.06 1.96 5.46
CA CYS A 119 -4.37 0.54 5.57
C CYS A 119 -3.08 -0.26 5.36
N ILE A 120 -2.67 -1.03 6.36
CA ILE A 120 -1.48 -1.87 6.29
C ILE A 120 -1.93 -3.33 6.28
N LEU A 121 -1.54 -4.06 5.22
CA LEU A 121 -1.69 -5.50 5.17
C LEU A 121 -0.49 -6.14 5.86
N VAL A 122 -0.72 -7.03 6.81
CA VAL A 122 0.36 -7.75 7.51
C VAL A 122 0.22 -9.24 7.27
N LYS A 123 1.34 -9.97 7.36
CA LYS A 123 1.33 -11.43 7.19
C LYS A 123 0.39 -12.05 8.24
N PRO A 124 -0.55 -12.93 7.82
CA PRO A 124 -1.41 -13.64 8.76
C PRO A 124 -0.59 -14.53 9.68
N TRP A 125 -1.10 -14.77 10.89
CA TRP A 125 -0.45 -15.69 11.82
C TRP A 125 -0.78 -17.13 11.43
N ALA A 126 0.18 -18.05 11.55
CA ALA A 126 0.02 -19.43 11.08
C ALA A 126 -1.20 -20.13 11.68
N HIS A 127 -1.51 -19.86 12.95
CA HIS A 127 -2.64 -20.45 13.67
C HIS A 127 -3.96 -19.66 13.54
N LYS A 128 -3.94 -18.52 12.85
CA LYS A 128 -5.14 -17.71 12.56
C LYS A 128 -5.11 -17.26 11.10
N PRO A 129 -5.38 -18.18 10.17
CA PRO A 129 -5.38 -17.88 8.74
C PRO A 129 -6.48 -16.88 8.38
N GLY A 130 -6.30 -16.16 7.28
CA GLY A 130 -7.22 -15.12 6.81
C GLY A 130 -6.48 -13.84 6.42
N ALA A 131 -7.20 -12.74 6.23
CA ALA A 131 -6.60 -11.43 6.03
C ALA A 131 -6.32 -10.76 7.39
N ARG A 132 -5.20 -10.03 7.49
CA ARG A 132 -4.88 -9.23 8.66
C ARG A 132 -4.54 -7.81 8.23
N LEU A 133 -5.31 -6.87 8.75
CA LEU A 133 -5.29 -5.46 8.36
C LEU A 133 -5.09 -4.60 9.61
N ILE A 134 -4.37 -3.50 9.45
CA ILE A 134 -4.31 -2.40 10.42
C ILE A 134 -4.81 -1.16 9.70
N THR A 135 -5.89 -0.58 10.22
CA THR A 135 -6.58 0.52 9.56
C THR A 135 -6.65 1.73 10.49
N GLN A 136 -6.20 2.87 9.98
CA GLN A 136 -6.50 4.18 10.54
C GLN A 136 -7.00 5.02 9.38
N CYS A 137 -8.25 4.80 8.99
CA CYS A 137 -8.77 5.30 7.72
C CYS A 137 -10.11 6.03 7.82
N VAL A 138 -10.63 6.21 9.03
CA VAL A 138 -11.91 6.88 9.29
C VAL A 138 -11.79 7.77 10.52
N THR A 139 -12.57 8.85 10.56
CA THR A 139 -12.69 9.71 11.74
C THR A 139 -13.49 9.01 12.85
N PRO A 140 -13.35 9.43 14.13
CA PRO A 140 -14.03 8.78 15.25
C PRO A 140 -15.55 8.65 15.09
N ASP A 141 -16.22 9.63 14.47
CA ASP A 141 -17.66 9.63 14.20
C ASP A 141 -18.10 8.60 13.14
N ARG A 142 -17.16 7.99 12.41
CA ARG A 142 -17.43 7.03 11.33
C ARG A 142 -17.04 5.59 11.66
N ILE A 143 -16.44 5.34 12.82
CA ILE A 143 -15.94 4.01 13.21
C ILE A 143 -17.06 2.96 13.21
N ALA A 144 -18.22 3.28 13.81
CA ALA A 144 -19.32 2.33 13.90
C ALA A 144 -19.85 1.90 12.52
N ALA A 145 -20.16 2.87 11.65
CA ALA A 145 -20.64 2.61 10.30
C ALA A 145 -19.60 1.87 9.44
N PHE A 146 -18.31 2.18 9.60
CA PHE A 146 -17.24 1.47 8.91
C PHE A 146 -17.15 0.01 9.36
N HIS A 147 -17.29 -0.24 10.67
CA HIS A 147 -17.26 -1.59 11.22
C HIS A 147 -18.44 -2.44 10.73
N GLU A 148 -19.66 -1.89 10.73
CA GLU A 148 -20.84 -2.55 10.16
C GLU A 148 -20.63 -2.91 8.69
N GLY A 149 -20.21 -1.93 7.87
CA GLY A 149 -19.94 -2.16 6.46
C GLY A 149 -18.87 -3.23 6.20
N MET A 150 -17.87 -3.38 7.09
CA MET A 150 -16.85 -4.43 6.98
C MET A 150 -17.40 -5.83 7.28
N LEU A 151 -18.39 -5.95 8.17
CA LEU A 151 -19.04 -7.22 8.50
C LEU A 151 -19.98 -7.70 7.39
N ASP A 152 -20.62 -6.77 6.69
CA ASP A 152 -21.57 -7.03 5.61
C ASP A 152 -20.90 -7.44 4.27
N MET A 153 -19.56 -7.47 4.21
CA MET A 153 -18.82 -7.90 3.01
C MET A 153 -18.68 -9.44 2.87
N ASN A 154 -19.26 -10.22 3.78
CA ASN A 154 -19.30 -11.70 3.73
C ASN A 154 -20.57 -12.19 3.03
#